data_AF-A0A1L3MUI3-F1
#
_entry.id   AF-A0A1L3MUI3-F1
#
_cell.length_a   1.000
_cell.length_b   1.000
_cell.length_c   1.000
_cell.angle_alpha   90.00
_cell.angle_beta   90.00
_cell.angle_gamma   90.00
#
_symmetry.space_group_name_H-M   'P 1'
#
loop_
_entity.id
_entity.type
_entity.pdbx_description
1 polymer ?
#
loop_
_entity_poly.entity_id
_entity_poly.type
_entity_poly.pdbx_seq_one_letter_code
_entity_poly.pdbx_strand_id
1 'polypeptide(L)'
;MIDVGFAYGVFAVGTFWIFKLTSHKFILFVIVNLIMDALMAYLVLPLLGKLEIAEYKNISPTHYLVVIFTLSFIIYGYHKWQEKIFK
;
A
#
# COMPACT_ATOMS: atom_id res chain seq x y z
N MET A 1 -16.51 6.53 1.98
CA MET A 1 -15.55 6.95 0.96
C MET A 1 -14.22 6.95 1.67
N ILE A 2 -13.21 6.23 1.19
CA ILE A 2 -11.88 6.30 1.81
C ILE A 2 -11.41 7.76 1.64
N ASP A 3 -11.05 8.40 2.75
CA ASP A 3 -10.58 9.77 2.74
C ASP A 3 -9.29 9.88 1.91
N VAL A 4 -9.15 10.95 1.12
CA VAL A 4 -7.97 11.19 0.28
C VAL A 4 -6.69 11.20 1.13
N GLY A 5 -6.75 11.73 2.35
CA GLY A 5 -5.68 11.70 3.33
C GLY A 5 -5.34 10.29 3.83
N PHE A 6 -6.31 9.37 3.88
CA PHE A 6 -6.02 7.97 4.23
C PHE A 6 -5.26 7.27 3.09
N ALA A 7 -5.69 7.48 1.84
CA ALA A 7 -5.07 6.87 0.67
C ALA A 7 -3.67 7.46 0.35
N TYR A 8 -3.52 8.78 0.33
CA TYR A 8 -2.24 9.42 0.00
C TYR A 8 -1.35 9.67 1.22
N GLY A 9 -1.90 9.60 2.44
CA GLY A 9 -1.12 9.63 3.67
C GLY A 9 -0.63 8.24 4.03
N VAL A 10 -1.46 7.47 4.72
CA VAL A 10 -1.04 6.21 5.35
C VAL A 10 -0.54 5.20 4.32
N PHE A 11 -1.29 4.98 3.24
CA PHE A 11 -0.93 3.96 2.26
C PHE A 11 0.32 4.36 1.46
N ALA A 12 0.33 5.54 0.82
CA ALA A 12 1.48 5.96 0.02
C ALA A 12 2.76 6.11 0.84
N VAL A 13 2.70 6.72 2.04
CA VAL A 13 3.86 6.83 2.94
C VAL A 13 4.33 5.44 3.37
N GLY A 14 3.41 4.53 3.72
CA GLY A 14 3.73 3.14 4.05
C GLY A 14 4.50 2.44 2.93
N THR A 15 4.02 2.55 1.68
CA THR A 15 4.70 1.96 0.51
C THR A 15 6.11 2.54 0.33
N PHE A 16 6.31 3.85 0.52
CA PHE A 16 7.65 4.46 0.45
C PHE A 16 8.61 3.95 1.53
N TRP A 17 8.14 3.72 2.75
CA TRP A 17 8.95 3.09 3.80
C TRP A 17 9.33 1.67 3.43
N ILE A 18 8.42 0.89 2.84
CA ILE A 18 8.70 -0.46 2.36
C ILE A 18 9.78 -0.43 1.26
N PHE A 19 9.73 0.52 0.33
CA PHE A 19 10.80 0.68 -0.67
C PHE A 19 12.17 0.93 -0.04
N LYS A 20 12.23 1.85 0.92
CA LYS A 20 13.46 2.16 1.65
C LYS A 20 14.00 0.94 2.40
N LEU A 21 13.15 0.22 3.11
CA LEU A 21 13.52 -0.97 3.89
C LEU A 21 14.00 -2.13 2.99
N THR A 22 13.44 -2.26 1.80
CA THR A 22 13.81 -3.34 0.86
C THR A 22 15.02 -3.01 0.00
N SER A 23 15.70 -1.89 0.26
CA SER A 23 16.89 -1.44 -0.49
C SER A 23 16.67 -1.45 -2.00
N HIS A 24 15.43 -1.22 -2.45
CA HIS A 24 15.01 -1.21 -3.84
C HIS A 24 15.17 -2.54 -4.60
N LYS A 25 15.45 -3.66 -3.91
CA LYS A 25 15.49 -5.00 -4.51
C LYS A 25 14.07 -5.45 -4.85
N PHE A 26 13.79 -5.62 -6.14
CA PHE A 26 12.42 -5.86 -6.63
C PHE A 26 11.72 -7.04 -5.95
N ILE A 27 12.36 -8.21 -5.88
CA ILE A 27 11.75 -9.41 -5.29
C ILE A 27 11.46 -9.23 -3.79
N LEU A 28 12.39 -8.61 -3.06
CA LEU A 28 12.21 -8.33 -1.64
C LEU A 28 11.08 -7.31 -1.43
N PHE A 29 10.99 -6.29 -2.28
CA PHE A 29 9.88 -5.35 -2.30
C PHE A 29 8.54 -6.08 -2.51
N VAL A 30 8.42 -6.92 -3.53
CA VAL A 30 7.15 -7.62 -3.82
C VAL A 30 6.69 -8.45 -2.63
N ILE A 31 7.59 -9.21 -2.01
CA ILE A 31 7.26 -10.07 -0.87
C ILE A 31 6.85 -9.24 0.34
N VAL A 32 7.66 -8.25 0.73
CA VAL A 32 7.38 -7.43 1.92
C VAL A 32 6.11 -6.61 1.70
N ASN A 33 5.92 -6.03 0.51
CA ASN A 33 4.74 -5.24 0.19
C ASN A 33 3.47 -6.09 0.18
N LEU A 34 3.51 -7.31 -0.37
CA LEU A 34 2.38 -8.24 -0.31
C LEU A 34 1.99 -8.58 1.14
N ILE A 35 2.97 -8.82 2.01
CA ILE A 35 2.73 -9.09 3.44
C ILE A 35 2.08 -7.88 4.10
N MET A 36 2.59 -6.68 3.85
CA MET A 36 2.06 -5.45 4.44
C MET A 36 0.66 -5.10 3.91
N ASP A 37 0.41 -5.29 2.62
CA ASP A 37 -0.91 -5.10 2.01
C ASP A 37 -1.92 -6.12 2.55
N ALA A 38 -1.50 -7.37 2.78
CA ALA A 38 -2.32 -8.39 3.43
C ALA A 38 -2.64 -8.02 4.88
N LEU A 39 -1.65 -7.55 5.66
CA LEU A 39 -1.89 -7.05 7.01
C LEU A 39 -2.85 -5.86 7.01
N MET A 40 -2.70 -4.92 6.07
CA MET A 40 -3.61 -3.80 5.95
C MET A 40 -5.05 -4.26 5.64
N ALA A 41 -5.21 -5.15 4.67
CA ALA A 41 -6.51 -5.61 4.21
C ALA A 41 -7.25 -6.49 5.23
N TYR A 42 -6.55 -7.44 5.86
CA TYR A 42 -7.21 -8.44 6.70
C TYR A 42 -7.13 -8.16 8.21
N LEU A 43 -6.24 -7.28 8.65
CA LEU A 43 -6.06 -6.98 10.08
C LEU A 43 -6.39 -5.52 10.40
N VAL A 44 -5.69 -4.58 9.77
CA VAL A 44 -5.75 -3.15 10.14
C VAL A 44 -7.10 -2.54 9.79
N LEU A 45 -7.56 -2.69 8.54
CA LEU A 45 -8.84 -2.11 8.12
C LEU A 45 -10.04 -2.70 8.87
N PRO A 46 -10.13 -4.03 9.10
CA PRO A 46 -11.17 -4.57 9.96
C PRO A 46 -11.12 -4.05 11.40
N LEU A 47 -9.93 -3.83 11.96
CA LEU A 47 -9.78 -3.23 13.29
C LEU A 47 -10.25 -1.78 13.31
N LEU A 48 -9.91 -0.99 12.29
CA LEU A 48 -10.40 0.39 12.13
C LEU A 48 -11.91 0.44 11.90
N GLY A 49 -12.49 -0.57 11.24
CA GLY A 49 -13.94 -0.71 11.09
C GLY A 49 -14.65 -0.91 12.42
N LYS A 50 -14.06 -1.68 13.36
CA LYS A 50 -14.58 -1.81 14.73
C LYS A 50 -14.54 -0.50 15.52
N LEU A 51 -13.64 0.42 15.15
CA LEU A 51 -13.52 1.75 15.74
C LEU A 51 -14.34 2.80 14.99
N GLU A 52 -15.11 2.41 13.97
CA GLU A 52 -15.89 3.30 13.09
C GLU A 52 -15.04 4.33 12.33
N ILE A 53 -13.73 4.10 12.20
CA ILE A 53 -12.78 5.01 11.54
C ILE A 53 -12.76 4.78 10.02
N ALA A 54 -12.74 3.51 9.58
CA ALA A 54 -12.64 3.15 8.18
C ALA A 54 -13.40 1.86 7.89
N GLU A 55 -14.19 1.84 6.82
CA GLU A 55 -15.01 0.69 6.45
C GLU A 55 -14.91 0.40 4.95
N TYR A 56 -14.96 -0.87 4.59
CA TYR A 56 -15.08 -1.32 3.21
C TYR A 56 -16.46 -0.95 2.65
N LYS A 57 -16.50 -0.08 1.64
CA LYS A 57 -17.73 0.24 0.90
C LYS A 57 -17.72 -0.42 -0.46
N ASN A 58 -18.62 -1.38 -0.69
CA ASN A 58 -18.81 -2.08 -1.96
C ASN A 58 -17.57 -2.83 -2.49
N ILE A 59 -16.62 -3.18 -1.63
CA ILE A 59 -15.41 -3.93 -1.99
C ILE A 59 -15.11 -4.96 -0.91
N SER A 60 -14.72 -6.17 -1.28
CA SER A 60 -14.26 -7.15 -0.28
C SER A 60 -12.79 -6.92 0.08
N PRO A 61 -12.32 -7.37 1.26
CA PRO A 61 -10.91 -7.24 1.65
C PRO A 61 -9.93 -7.80 0.61
N THR A 62 -10.29 -8.89 -0.07
CA THR A 62 -9.47 -9.50 -1.12
C THR A 62 -9.40 -8.61 -2.37
N HIS A 63 -10.53 -8.04 -2.80
CA HIS A 63 -10.53 -7.10 -3.91
C HIS A 63 -9.70 -5.86 -3.57
N TYR A 64 -9.82 -5.35 -2.35
CA TYR A 64 -9.01 -4.23 -1.87
C TYR A 64 -7.52 -4.56 -1.92
N LEU A 65 -7.10 -5.73 -1.41
CA LEU A 65 -5.73 -6.21 -1.47
C LEU A 65 -5.19 -6.22 -2.90
N VAL A 66 -5.94 -6.77 -3.85
CA VAL A 66 -5.52 -6.84 -5.26
C VAL A 66 -5.32 -5.43 -5.83
N VAL A 67 -6.21 -4.49 -5.51
CA VAL A 67 -6.10 -3.09 -5.95
C VAL A 67 -4.85 -2.43 -5.40
N ILE A 68 -4.65 -2.46 -4.08
CA ILE A 68 -3.50 -1.79 -3.46
C ILE A 68 -2.17 -2.43 -3.84
N PHE A 69 -2.14 -3.76 -3.98
CA PHE A 69 -0.97 -4.50 -4.41
C PHE A 69 -0.61 -4.18 -5.86
N THR A 70 -1.60 -4.09 -6.76
CA THR A 70 -1.38 -3.66 -8.14
C THR A 70 -0.87 -2.22 -8.21
N LEU A 71 -1.45 -1.32 -7.40
CA LEU A 71 -1.04 0.07 -7.32
C LEU A 71 0.42 0.21 -6.85
N SER A 72 0.88 -0.66 -5.97
CA SER A 72 2.27 -0.66 -5.47
C SER A 72 3.31 -0.80 -6.60
N PHE A 73 3.00 -1.55 -7.68
CA PHE A 73 3.87 -1.68 -8.84
C PHE A 73 3.94 -0.39 -9.66
N ILE A 74 2.82 0.33 -9.77
CA ILE A 74 2.78 1.64 -10.43
C ILE A 74 3.67 2.62 -9.66
N ILE A 75 3.55 2.63 -8.32
CA ILE A 75 4.38 3.48 -7.45
C ILE A 75 5.86 3.09 -7.55
N TYR A 76 6.18 1.78 -7.59
CA TYR A 76 7.57 1.32 -7.79
C TYR A 76 8.14 1.81 -9.11
N GLY A 77 7.37 1.67 -10.20
CA GLY A 77 7.76 2.16 -11.53
C GLY A 77 8.02 3.67 -11.53
N TYR A 78 7.11 4.44 -10.93
CA TYR A 78 7.27 5.88 -10.75
C TYR A 78 8.53 6.22 -9.95
N HIS A 79 8.76 5.55 -8.83
CA HIS A 79 9.93 5.78 -7.98
C HIS A 79 11.24 5.50 -8.74
N LYS A 80 11.32 4.37 -9.45
CA LYS A 80 12.46 4.02 -10.31
C LYS A 80 12.71 5.02 -11.43
N TRP A 81 11.66 5.64 -11.96
CA TRP A 81 11.77 6.70 -12.95
C TRP A 81 12.33 7.99 -12.33
N GLN A 82 11.83 8.39 -11.15
CA GLN A 82 12.32 9.56 -10.43
C GLN A 82 13.79 9.44 -10.01
N GLU A 83 14.21 8.28 -9.52
CA GLU A 83 15.62 7.99 -9.19
C GLU A 83 16.57 8.19 -10.39
N LYS A 84 16.09 7.99 -11.63
CA LYS A 84 16.91 8.21 -12.82
C LYS A 84 17.07 9.69 -13.17
N ILE A 85 16.09 10.53 -12.82
CA ILE A 85 16.07 11.96 -13.15
C ILE A 85 16.83 12.77 -12.10
N PHE A 86 16.56 12.52 -10.82
CA PHE A 86 17.01 13.37 -9.70
C PHE A 86 18.22 12.80 -8.96
N LYS A 87 19.13 12.14 -9.67
CA LYS A 87 20.33 11.51 -9.11
C LYS A 87 21.20 12.50 -8.33
#